data_AF-A0A2A3SZQ0-F1
#
_entry.id   AF-A0A2A3SZQ0-F1
#
_cell.length_a   1.000
_cell.length_b   1.000
_cell.length_c   1.000
_cell.angle_alpha   90.00
_cell.angle_beta   90.00
_cell.angle_gamma   90.00
#
_symmetry.space_group_name_H-M   'P 1'
#
loop_
_entity.id
_entity.type
_entity.pdbx_description
1 polymer ?
#
loop_
_entity_poly.entity_id
_entity_poly.type
_entity_poly.pdbx_seq_one_letter_code
_entity_poly.pdbx_strand_id
1 'polypeptide(L)'
;MDRDILKQQLEYTLDKTNFDDQGELYRGKVRDNYINDDTITMVTTDRISAFDRVLGTVPFKGQSLVELADWWFGETADIVANHVLRRPHPNVWNVRRCQP
;
A
#
# COMPACT_ATOMS: atom_id res chain seq x y z
N MET A 1 -3.75 -20.45 -4.64
CA MET A 1 -3.60 -19.99 -3.25
C MET A 1 -4.32 -20.97 -2.34
N ASP A 2 -3.60 -21.50 -1.36
CA ASP A 2 -4.15 -22.49 -0.44
C ASP A 2 -5.21 -21.84 0.46
N ARG A 3 -6.38 -22.47 0.57
CA ARG A 3 -7.48 -22.00 1.43
C ARG A 3 -7.09 -22.02 2.89
N ASP A 4 -6.21 -22.92 3.31
CA ASP A 4 -5.81 -23.03 4.69
C ASP A 4 -4.89 -21.89 5.09
N ILE A 5 -4.02 -21.44 4.19
CA ILE A 5 -3.22 -20.21 4.38
C ILE A 5 -4.15 -19.02 4.58
N LEU A 6 -5.17 -18.83 3.72
CA LEU A 6 -6.09 -17.70 3.87
C LEU A 6 -6.79 -17.69 5.23
N LYS A 7 -7.27 -18.84 5.70
CA LYS A 7 -7.94 -18.96 7.00
C LYS A 7 -7.00 -18.61 8.16
N GLN A 8 -5.75 -19.06 8.10
CA GLN A 8 -4.74 -18.77 9.13
C GLN A 8 -4.41 -17.27 9.22
N GLN A 9 -4.68 -16.51 8.16
CA GLN A 9 -4.28 -15.10 8.04
C GLN A 9 -5.41 -14.11 8.31
N LEU A 10 -6.63 -14.60 8.59
CA LEU A 10 -7.80 -13.76 8.91
C LEU A 10 -7.54 -12.82 10.10
N GLU A 11 -6.81 -13.27 11.11
CA GLU A 11 -6.50 -12.49 12.32
C GLU A 11 -5.26 -11.58 12.16
N TYR A 12 -4.52 -11.71 11.05
CA TYR A 12 -3.25 -11.02 10.82
C TYR A 12 -3.32 -9.96 9.74
N THR A 13 -4.53 -9.50 9.40
CA THR A 13 -4.70 -8.44 8.41
C THR A 13 -4.16 -7.11 8.91
N LEU A 14 -3.50 -6.36 8.01
CA LEU A 14 -2.99 -5.04 8.33
C LEU A 14 -4.12 -4.00 8.26
N ASP A 15 -4.67 -3.61 9.40
CA ASP A 15 -5.66 -2.52 9.48
C ASP A 15 -4.99 -1.15 9.33
N LYS A 16 -3.99 -0.84 10.15
CA LYS A 16 -3.30 0.46 10.20
C LYS A 16 -1.86 0.31 10.69
N THR A 17 -1.03 1.30 10.41
CA THR A 17 0.33 1.43 10.94
C THR A 17 0.46 2.69 11.81
N ASN A 18 1.50 2.72 12.65
CA ASN A 18 1.85 3.88 13.47
C ASN A 18 3.36 3.91 13.73
N PHE A 19 4.11 4.36 12.72
CA PHE A 19 5.56 4.56 12.84
C PHE A 19 5.84 6.03 13.10
N ASP A 20 6.51 6.31 14.21
CA ASP A 20 6.77 7.69 14.66
C ASP A 20 8.04 8.28 14.01
N ASP A 21 8.79 7.47 13.27
CA ASP A 21 10.08 7.80 12.67
C ASP A 21 10.05 7.86 11.12
N GLN A 22 8.87 7.77 10.50
CA GLN A 22 8.72 7.72 9.03
C GLN A 22 8.23 9.02 8.40
N GLY A 23 7.91 10.05 9.18
CA GLY A 23 7.39 11.34 8.71
C GLY A 23 5.96 11.64 9.17
N GLU A 24 5.32 12.65 8.59
CA GLU A 24 3.95 13.04 8.91
C GLU A 24 2.95 11.98 8.43
N LEU A 25 2.16 11.44 9.35
CA LEU A 25 1.20 10.39 9.03
C LEU A 25 -0.13 10.95 8.51
N TYR A 26 -0.41 10.68 7.23
CA TYR A 26 -1.71 10.89 6.60
C TYR A 26 -2.41 9.55 6.31
N ARG A 27 -3.56 9.31 6.95
CA ARG A 27 -4.37 8.10 6.73
C ARG A 27 -5.47 8.35 5.71
N GLY A 28 -5.37 7.68 4.57
CA GLY A 28 -6.46 7.57 3.60
C GLY A 28 -7.37 6.36 3.91
N LYS A 29 -8.38 6.13 3.06
CA LYS A 29 -9.31 5.00 3.21
C LYS A 29 -8.58 3.64 3.30
N VAL A 30 -7.58 3.42 2.44
CA VAL A 30 -6.91 2.11 2.28
C VAL A 30 -5.38 2.18 2.27
N ARG A 31 -4.81 3.33 2.59
CA ARG A 31 -3.35 3.54 2.69
C ARG A 31 -3.03 4.42 3.88
N ASP A 32 -1.95 4.07 4.56
CA ASP A 32 -1.30 4.93 5.54
C ASP A 32 -0.04 5.49 4.87
N ASN A 33 0.02 6.82 4.71
CA ASN A 33 1.12 7.49 4.03
C ASN A 33 1.95 8.25 5.06
N TYR A 34 3.25 8.07 5.02
CA TYR A 34 4.19 8.84 5.81
C TYR A 34 4.91 9.81 4.90
N ILE A 35 4.62 11.10 5.08
CA ILE A 35 5.07 12.17 4.21
C ILE A 35 6.35 12.75 4.80
N ASN A 36 7.40 12.74 3.98
CA ASN A 36 8.65 13.47 4.21
C ASN A 36 8.73 14.63 3.19
N ASP A 37 9.85 15.34 3.16
CA ASP A 37 10.05 16.50 2.28
C ASP A 37 9.74 16.15 0.81
N ASP A 38 10.59 15.31 0.20
CA ASP A 38 10.51 14.97 -1.23
C ASP A 38 9.94 13.57 -1.51
N THR A 39 9.63 12.81 -0.46
CA THR A 39 9.22 11.41 -0.58
C THR A 39 8.01 11.07 0.27
N ILE A 40 7.31 10.01 -0.13
CA ILE A 40 6.21 9.44 0.64
C ILE A 40 6.47 7.94 0.79
N THR A 41 6.45 7.45 2.03
CA THR A 41 6.38 6.02 2.34
C THR A 41 4.91 5.63 2.36
N MET A 42 4.47 4.91 1.33
CA MET A 42 3.08 4.49 1.16
C MET A 42 2.90 3.06 1.64
N VAL A 43 2.15 2.86 2.72
CA VAL A 43 1.75 1.53 3.20
C VAL A 43 0.34 1.21 2.70
N THR A 44 0.21 0.22 1.82
CA THR A 44 -1.11 -0.26 1.38
C THR A 44 -1.64 -1.27 2.38
N THR A 45 -2.73 -0.90 3.06
CA THR A 45 -3.36 -1.72 4.10
C THR A 45 -4.31 -2.74 3.48
N ASP A 46 -4.72 -3.70 4.30
CA ASP A 46 -5.71 -4.71 3.94
C ASP A 46 -7.15 -4.20 4.01
N ARG A 47 -7.35 -2.95 4.46
CA ARG A 47 -8.67 -2.29 4.53
C ARG A 47 -9.32 -2.26 3.15
N ILE A 48 -10.58 -2.68 3.06
CA ILE A 48 -11.41 -2.54 1.86
C ILE A 48 -12.48 -1.48 2.11
N SER A 49 -12.73 -0.63 1.11
CA SER A 49 -13.75 0.41 1.19
C SER A 49 -14.71 0.33 0.01
N ALA A 50 -16.01 0.49 0.29
CA ALA A 50 -17.05 0.69 -0.72
C ALA A 50 -18.14 1.61 -0.14
N PHE A 51 -18.89 2.30 -1.00
CA PHE A 51 -19.94 3.24 -0.58
C PHE A 51 -19.44 4.27 0.46
N ASP A 52 -18.25 4.81 0.23
CA ASP A 52 -17.56 5.76 1.12
C ASP A 52 -17.32 5.31 2.56
N ARG A 53 -17.36 4.00 2.83
CA ARG A 53 -17.06 3.42 4.15
C ARG A 53 -16.00 2.34 4.05
N VAL A 54 -15.15 2.25 5.07
CA VAL A 54 -14.28 1.09 5.27
C VAL A 54 -15.14 -0.04 5.82
N LEU A 55 -15.13 -1.20 5.16
CA LEU A 55 -15.99 -2.34 5.49
C LEU A 55 -15.32 -3.36 6.40
N GLY A 56 -13.98 -3.35 6.46
CA GLY A 56 -13.17 -4.33 7.17
C GLY A 56 -11.85 -4.55 6.44
N THR A 57 -11.23 -5.69 6.67
CA THR A 57 -9.95 -6.08 6.08
C THR A 57 -10.05 -7.39 5.32
N VAL A 58 -9.17 -7.58 4.33
CA VAL A 58 -9.05 -8.81 3.54
C VAL A 58 -7.59 -9.24 3.53
N PRO A 59 -7.24 -10.46 3.98
CA PRO A 59 -5.85 -10.93 4.01
C PRO A 59 -5.16 -10.77 2.66
N PHE A 60 -3.92 -10.27 2.70
CA PHE A 60 -3.04 -10.08 1.53
C PHE A 60 -3.55 -9.09 0.48
N LYS A 61 -4.64 -8.36 0.73
CA LYS A 61 -5.17 -7.40 -0.24
C LYS A 61 -4.16 -6.29 -0.52
N GLY A 62 -3.53 -5.75 0.51
CA GLY A 62 -2.53 -4.70 0.35
C GLY A 62 -1.33 -5.18 -0.48
N GLN A 63 -0.79 -6.35 -0.16
CA GLN A 63 0.31 -6.98 -0.88
C GLN A 63 -0.03 -7.22 -2.36
N SER A 64 -1.18 -7.84 -2.62
CA SER A 64 -1.58 -8.23 -3.98
C SER A 64 -1.75 -7.01 -4.89
N LEU A 65 -2.33 -5.92 -4.35
CA LEU A 65 -2.50 -4.68 -5.10
C LEU A 65 -1.17 -3.97 -5.37
N VAL A 66 -0.24 -4.00 -4.41
CA VAL A 66 1.10 -3.45 -4.59
C VAL A 66 1.85 -4.24 -5.66
N GLU A 67 1.84 -5.56 -5.60
CA GLU A 67 2.50 -6.41 -6.60
C GLU A 67 1.96 -6.20 -8.02
N LEU A 68 0.62 -6.13 -8.16
CA LEU A 68 -0.01 -5.88 -9.45
C LEU A 68 0.39 -4.50 -10.02
N ALA A 69 0.37 -3.45 -9.21
CA ALA A 69 0.72 -2.12 -9.67
C ALA A 69 2.22 -1.98 -9.96
N ASP A 70 3.08 -2.63 -9.18
CA ASP A 70 4.53 -2.70 -9.40
C ASP A 70 4.85 -3.32 -10.76
N TRP A 71 4.14 -4.41 -11.11
CA TRP A 71 4.23 -5.01 -12.44
C TRP A 71 3.82 -4.01 -13.54
N TRP A 72 2.67 -3.37 -13.42
CA TRP A 72 2.22 -2.38 -14.41
C TRP A 72 3.15 -1.17 -14.54
N PHE A 73 3.77 -0.71 -13.44
CA PHE A 73 4.76 0.36 -13.51
C PHE A 73 6.02 -0.05 -14.27
N GLY A 74 6.40 -1.34 -14.23
CA GLY A 74 7.46 -1.90 -15.07
C GLY A 74 7.06 -1.97 -16.54
N GLU A 75 5.89 -2.53 -16.84
CA GLU A 75 5.40 -2.71 -18.22
C GLU A 75 5.12 -1.40 -18.96
N THR A 76 4.96 -0.29 -18.24
CA THR A 76 4.68 1.03 -18.82
C THR A 76 5.83 2.03 -18.68
N ALA A 77 6.98 1.59 -18.15
CA ALA A 77 8.12 2.46 -17.86
C ALA A 77 8.74 3.11 -19.12
N ASP A 78 8.59 2.47 -20.28
CA ASP A 78 9.03 2.98 -21.58
C ASP A 78 8.07 4.02 -22.17
N ILE A 79 6.82 4.06 -21.68
CA ILE A 79 5.77 4.98 -22.15
C ILE A 79 5.79 6.28 -21.32
N VAL A 80 5.86 6.17 -20.00
CA VAL A 80 5.79 7.33 -19.09
C VAL A 80 6.55 7.08 -17.78
N ALA A 81 7.19 8.13 -17.27
CA ALA A 81 7.83 8.07 -15.96
C ALA A 81 6.79 7.90 -14.84
N ASN A 82 7.10 7.07 -13.85
CA ASN A 82 6.28 6.88 -12.64
C ASN A 82 7.01 7.39 -11.38
N HIS A 83 6.27 7.48 -10.28
CA HIS A 83 6.78 8.03 -9.02
C HIS A 83 7.49 7.03 -8.10
N VAL A 84 7.53 5.73 -8.45
CA VAL A 84 8.08 4.70 -7.57
C VAL A 84 9.60 4.80 -7.51
N LEU A 85 10.16 4.86 -6.31
CA LEU A 85 11.61 4.84 -6.09
C LEU A 85 12.09 3.43 -5.74
N ARG A 86 11.38 2.74 -4.86
CA ARG A 86 11.66 1.35 -4.46
C ARG A 86 10.49 0.72 -3.71
N ARG A 87 10.47 -0.61 -3.65
CA ARG A 87 9.52 -1.44 -2.90
C ARG A 87 10.24 -2.22 -1.78
N PRO A 88 10.37 -1.69 -0.55
CA PRO A 88 11.09 -2.36 0.54
C PRO A 88 10.34 -3.53 1.18
N HIS A 89 9.03 -3.60 0.99
CA HIS A 89 8.17 -4.62 1.58
C HIS A 89 7.00 -4.90 0.64
N PRO A 90 6.41 -6.11 0.64
CA PRO A 90 5.30 -6.45 -0.26
C PRO A 90 4.10 -5.50 -0.23
N ASN A 91 3.85 -4.80 0.89
CA ASN A 91 2.79 -3.79 1.05
C ASN A 91 3.26 -2.33 0.92
N VAL A 92 4.54 -2.06 0.69
CA VAL A 92 5.11 -0.72 0.86
C VAL A 92 5.83 -0.24 -0.40
N TRP A 93 5.56 1.00 -0.78
CA TRP A 93 6.40 1.76 -1.70
C TRP A 93 7.04 2.95 -1.01
N ASN A 94 8.26 3.28 -1.40
CA ASN A 94 8.77 4.64 -1.28
C ASN A 94 8.63 5.30 -2.65
N VAL A 95 7.97 6.44 -2.68
CA VAL A 95 7.68 7.18 -3.91
C VAL A 95 8.17 8.62 -3.81
N ARG A 96 8.38 9.27 -4.95
CA ARG A 96 8.55 10.72 -5.02
C ARG A 96 7.23 11.41 -4.66
N ARG A 97 7.31 12.51 -3.92
CA ARG A 97 6.16 13.37 -3.66
C ARG A 97 5.80 14.10 -4.97
N CYS A 98 4.53 14.01 -5.37
CA CYS A 98 4.00 14.65 -6.57
C CYS A 98 2.80 15.53 -6.21
N GLN A 99 2.51 16.54 -7.03
CA GLN A 99 1.26 17.29 -6.93
C GLN A 99 0.17 16.52 -7.70
N PRO A 100 -0.99 16.22 -7.07
CA PRO A 100 -2.10 15.53 -7.71
C PRO A 100 -2.70 16.29 -8.89
#